data_AF-A0A8J6HZH0-F1
#
_entry.id   AF-A0A8J6HZH0-F1
#
_cell.length_a   1.000
_cell.length_b   1.000
_cell.length_c   1.000
_cell.angle_alpha   90.00
_cell.angle_beta   90.00
_cell.angle_gamma   90.00
#
_symmetry.space_group_name_H-M   'P 1'
#
loop_
_entity.id
_entity.type
_entity.pdbx_description
1 polymer ?
#
loop_
_entity_poly.entity_id
_entity_poly.type
_entity_poly.pdbx_seq_one_letter_code
_entity_poly.pdbx_strand_id
1 'polypeptide(L)'
;MQTVAERLDHLFRTVYPAGGAPYSYRGAAAKINEMAGKKVISSVYLQQIRTGARPTPSHEKLTWIARLFGVPVNYFSDDQAAERVDQQLAIVTEWRDAGVRAVALLASGLSTEALEAIKTQLRYARRQESLPEVSEK
;
A
#
# COMPACT_ATOMS: atom_id res chain seq x y z
N MET A 1 7.65 20.34 7.33
CA MET A 1 6.66 20.19 6.25
C MET A 1 7.08 19.05 5.36
N GLN A 2 6.27 18.00 5.26
CA GLN A 2 6.48 16.94 4.28
C GLN A 2 5.99 17.40 2.90
N THR A 3 6.69 16.99 1.86
CA THR A 3 6.32 17.19 0.46
C THR A 3 5.20 16.23 0.03
N VAL A 4 4.51 16.56 -1.06
CA VAL A 4 3.54 15.65 -1.69
C VAL A 4 4.19 14.30 -2.07
N ALA A 5 5.46 14.31 -2.45
CA ALA A 5 6.21 13.11 -2.79
C ALA A 5 6.38 12.20 -1.57
N GLU A 6 6.84 12.74 -0.44
CA GLU A 6 7.00 12.01 0.83
C GLU A 6 5.66 11.47 1.34
N ARG A 7 4.62 12.29 1.29
CA ARG A 7 3.26 11.89 1.67
C ARG A 7 2.71 10.76 0.81
N LEU A 8 2.94 10.83 -0.50
CA LEU A 8 2.54 9.78 -1.42
C LEU A 8 3.35 8.50 -1.18
N ASP A 9 4.66 8.60 -0.97
CA ASP A 9 5.49 7.44 -0.63
C ASP A 9 4.99 6.74 0.63
N HIS A 10 4.67 7.52 1.67
CA HIS A 10 4.10 7.00 2.92
C HIS A 10 2.83 6.18 2.67
N LEU A 11 1.87 6.71 1.89
CA LEU A 11 0.64 6.00 1.57
C LEU A 11 0.89 4.71 0.79
N PHE A 12 1.80 4.69 -0.19
CA PHE A 12 2.17 3.48 -0.91
C PHE A 12 2.75 2.38 0.00
N ARG A 13 3.38 2.77 1.11
CA ARG A 13 4.03 1.84 2.06
C ARG A 13 3.09 1.34 3.15
N THR A 14 2.06 2.11 3.50
CA THR A 14 1.18 1.80 4.64
C THR A 14 -0.22 1.36 4.23
N VAL A 15 -0.72 1.90 3.12
CA VAL A 15 -2.08 1.68 2.64
C VAL A 15 -2.09 0.79 1.41
N TYR A 16 -2.55 -0.43 1.63
CA TYR A 16 -2.90 -1.40 0.60
C TYR A 16 -4.10 -2.22 1.10
N PRO A 17 -4.85 -2.87 0.19
CA PRO A 17 -6.02 -3.65 0.58
C PRO A 17 -5.70 -4.64 1.69
N ALA A 18 -6.67 -4.93 2.57
CA ALA A 18 -6.51 -5.98 3.57
C ALA A 18 -6.23 -7.31 2.87
N GLY A 19 -5.15 -8.00 3.27
CA GLY A 19 -4.69 -9.20 2.56
C GLY A 19 -4.14 -8.91 1.15
N GLY A 20 -3.84 -7.66 0.82
CA GLY A 20 -3.31 -7.20 -0.46
C GLY A 20 -1.81 -6.92 -0.42
N ALA A 21 -1.14 -6.95 -1.57
CA ALA A 21 0.24 -6.48 -1.69
C ALA A 21 0.26 -4.95 -1.87
N PRO A 22 1.40 -4.30 -1.55
CA PRO A 22 1.60 -2.90 -1.89
C PRO A 22 1.25 -2.62 -3.35
N TYR A 23 0.57 -1.49 -3.60
CA TYR A 23 0.17 -1.14 -4.95
C TYR A 23 1.41 -0.98 -5.87
N SER A 24 1.42 -1.71 -6.98
CA SER A 24 2.31 -1.36 -8.09
C SER A 24 1.85 -0.05 -8.74
N TYR A 25 2.76 0.72 -9.36
CA TYR A 25 2.38 1.94 -10.07
C TYR A 25 1.34 1.70 -11.17
N ARG A 26 1.45 0.54 -11.86
CA ARG A 26 0.48 0.13 -12.88
C ARG A 26 -0.88 -0.18 -12.26
N GLY A 27 -0.91 -0.91 -11.15
CA GLY A 27 -2.15 -1.24 -10.43
C GLY A 27 -2.84 0.01 -9.88
N ALA A 28 -2.10 0.89 -9.22
CA ALA A 28 -2.62 2.16 -8.72
C ALA A 28 -3.21 3.05 -9.84
N ALA A 29 -2.47 3.23 -10.93
CA ALA A 29 -2.95 4.03 -12.06
C ALA A 29 -4.19 3.42 -12.72
N ALA A 30 -4.22 2.10 -12.90
CA ALA A 30 -5.38 1.39 -13.43
C ALA A 30 -6.61 1.61 -12.54
N LYS A 31 -6.46 1.42 -11.21
CA LYS A 31 -7.56 1.57 -10.27
C LYS A 31 -8.08 3.01 -10.19
N ILE A 32 -7.18 4.00 -10.21
CA ILE A 32 -7.56 5.41 -10.26
C ILE A 32 -8.38 5.72 -11.52
N ASN A 33 -7.93 5.27 -12.69
CA ASN A 33 -8.62 5.53 -13.95
C ASN A 33 -9.98 4.81 -14.02
N GLU A 34 -10.07 3.61 -13.47
CA GLU A 34 -11.32 2.86 -13.32
C GLU A 34 -12.32 3.64 -12.45
N MET A 35 -11.93 4.06 -11.25
CA MET A 35 -12.79 4.87 -10.35
C MET A 35 -13.22 6.20 -10.98
N ALA A 36 -12.35 6.79 -11.81
CA ALA A 36 -12.63 8.05 -12.49
C ALA A 36 -13.49 7.90 -13.75
N GLY A 37 -13.67 6.68 -14.28
CA GLY A 37 -14.32 6.43 -15.56
C GLY A 37 -13.58 7.00 -16.78
N LYS A 38 -12.36 7.51 -16.61
CA LYS A 38 -11.54 8.15 -17.65
C LYS A 38 -10.05 8.05 -17.31
N LYS A 39 -9.20 8.27 -18.31
CA LYS A 39 -7.74 8.32 -18.11
C LYS A 39 -7.33 9.61 -17.41
N VAL A 40 -7.15 9.55 -16.09
CA VAL A 40 -6.70 10.66 -15.22
C VAL A 40 -5.20 10.66 -15.02
N ILE A 41 -4.59 9.48 -14.87
CA ILE A 41 -3.20 9.33 -14.46
C ILE A 41 -2.50 8.14 -15.14
N SER A 42 -1.18 8.24 -15.33
CA SER A 42 -0.35 7.12 -15.80
C SER A 42 0.54 6.59 -14.69
N SER A 43 0.98 5.34 -14.82
CA SER A 43 1.93 4.71 -13.89
C SER A 43 3.26 5.47 -13.82
N VAL A 44 3.77 5.92 -14.97
CA VAL A 44 4.99 6.74 -15.06
C VAL A 44 4.82 8.06 -14.32
N TYR A 45 3.66 8.70 -14.44
CA TYR A 45 3.40 9.95 -13.72
C TYR A 45 3.31 9.74 -12.21
N LEU A 46 2.69 8.65 -11.73
CA LEU A 46 2.71 8.30 -10.30
C LEU A 46 4.13 8.11 -9.77
N GLN A 47 4.98 7.40 -10.54
CA GLN A 47 6.40 7.26 -10.20
C GLN A 47 7.09 8.63 -10.11
N GLN A 48 6.89 9.51 -11.10
CA GLN A 48 7.50 10.85 -11.12
C GLN A 48 7.07 11.72 -9.94
N ILE A 49 5.80 11.63 -9.49
CA ILE A 49 5.33 12.34 -8.30
C ILE A 49 6.02 11.78 -7.06
N ARG A 50 6.03 10.45 -6.92
CA ARG A 50 6.58 9.78 -5.74
C ARG A 50 8.09 9.99 -5.58
N THR A 51 8.83 10.08 -6.68
CA THR A 51 10.28 10.36 -6.64
C THR A 51 10.61 11.86 -6.58
N GLY A 52 9.60 12.74 -6.60
CA GLY A 52 9.81 14.19 -6.64
C GLY A 52 10.36 14.71 -7.98
N ALA A 53 10.51 13.86 -8.99
CA ALA A 53 11.04 14.22 -10.31
C ALA A 53 10.12 15.18 -11.08
N ARG A 54 8.85 15.31 -10.70
CA ARG A 54 7.91 16.27 -11.28
C ARG A 54 7.09 16.97 -10.19
N PRO A 55 7.05 18.31 -10.15
CA PRO A 55 6.36 19.01 -9.07
C PRO A 55 4.86 19.15 -9.33
N THR A 56 4.11 19.06 -8.24
CA THR A 56 2.70 19.44 -8.02
C THR A 56 1.66 18.82 -8.99
N PRO A 57 1.07 17.67 -8.64
CA PRO A 57 -0.13 17.17 -9.29
C PRO A 57 -1.26 18.19 -9.19
N SER A 58 -2.13 18.25 -10.22
CA SER A 58 -3.35 19.06 -10.13
C SER A 58 -4.24 18.57 -8.98
N HIS A 59 -5.06 19.47 -8.42
CA HIS A 59 -6.01 19.11 -7.36
C HIS A 59 -6.90 17.91 -7.72
N GLU A 60 -7.39 17.85 -8.97
CA GLU A 60 -8.14 16.68 -9.48
C GLU A 60 -7.36 15.36 -9.30
N LYS A 61 -6.06 15.34 -9.60
CA LYS A 61 -5.23 14.13 -9.47
C LYS A 61 -5.03 13.76 -8.01
N LEU A 62 -4.79 14.77 -7.15
CA LEU A 62 -4.67 14.54 -5.70
C LEU A 62 -5.96 13.96 -5.12
N THR A 63 -7.14 14.43 -5.57
CA THR A 63 -8.43 13.90 -5.13
C THR A 63 -8.58 12.42 -5.48
N TRP A 64 -8.21 12.02 -6.70
CA TRP A 64 -8.28 10.61 -7.10
C TRP A 64 -7.24 9.72 -6.40
N ILE A 65 -6.04 10.24 -6.17
CA ILE A 65 -5.01 9.56 -5.38
C ILE A 65 -5.50 9.38 -3.93
N ALA A 66 -6.04 10.43 -3.32
CA ALA A 66 -6.57 10.38 -1.96
C ALA A 66 -7.69 9.34 -1.84
N ARG A 67 -8.61 9.29 -2.82
CA ARG A 67 -9.67 8.28 -2.91
C ARG A 67 -9.13 6.85 -3.02
N LEU A 68 -8.08 6.61 -3.82
CA LEU A 68 -7.44 5.30 -3.91
C LEU A 68 -6.96 4.81 -2.53
N PHE A 69 -6.32 5.70 -1.79
CA PHE A 69 -5.74 5.39 -0.47
C PHE A 69 -6.73 5.58 0.68
N GLY A 70 -7.98 5.96 0.42
CA GLY A 70 -8.98 6.17 1.48
C GLY A 70 -8.65 7.29 2.46
N VAL A 71 -7.84 8.28 2.06
CA VAL A 71 -7.47 9.44 2.88
C VAL A 71 -8.18 10.70 2.38
N PRO A 72 -8.39 11.72 3.23
CA PRO A 72 -8.94 12.99 2.77
C PRO A 72 -7.93 13.75 1.90
N VAL A 73 -8.39 14.50 0.88
CA VAL A 73 -7.49 15.17 -0.07
C VAL A 73 -6.59 16.23 0.59
N ASN A 74 -7.05 16.86 1.68
CA ASN A 74 -6.26 17.81 2.46
C ASN A 74 -5.03 17.16 3.13
N TYR A 75 -4.95 15.83 3.20
CA TYR A 75 -3.73 15.12 3.57
C TYR A 75 -2.51 15.63 2.81
N PHE A 76 -2.64 16.00 1.53
CA PHE A 76 -1.52 16.48 0.72
C PHE A 76 -1.15 17.95 0.92
N SER A 77 -1.93 18.73 1.66
CA SER A 77 -1.76 20.19 1.78
C SER A 77 -1.79 20.73 3.21
N ASP A 78 -2.37 19.99 4.16
CA ASP A 78 -2.55 20.38 5.56
C ASP A 78 -1.74 19.43 6.46
N ASP A 79 -0.74 19.99 7.15
CA ASP A 79 0.17 19.25 8.02
C ASP A 79 -0.55 18.62 9.22
N GLN A 80 -1.56 19.29 9.79
CA GLN A 80 -2.32 18.74 10.92
C GLN A 80 -3.25 17.62 10.48
N ALA A 81 -3.80 17.71 9.26
CA ALA A 81 -4.58 16.62 8.68
C ALA A 81 -3.68 15.42 8.37
N ALA A 82 -2.49 15.66 7.83
CA ALA A 82 -1.50 14.63 7.54
C ALA A 82 -1.10 13.87 8.81
N GLU A 83 -0.73 14.59 9.87
CA GLU A 83 -0.30 14.00 11.13
C GLU A 83 -1.39 13.11 11.77
N ARG A 84 -2.65 13.54 11.75
CA ARG A 84 -3.78 12.74 12.25
C ARG A 84 -3.99 11.45 11.46
N VAL A 85 -3.89 11.53 10.14
CA VAL A 85 -4.00 10.35 9.26
C VAL A 85 -2.83 9.40 9.50
N ASP A 86 -1.61 9.92 9.60
CA ASP A 86 -0.41 9.11 9.81
C ASP A 86 -0.45 8.36 11.15
N GLN A 87 -0.93 9.00 12.22
CA GLN A 87 -1.14 8.35 13.52
C GLN A 87 -2.13 7.18 13.42
N GLN A 88 -3.23 7.33 12.65
CA GLN A 88 -4.20 6.26 12.44
C GLN A 88 -3.60 5.10 11.62
N LEU A 89 -2.83 5.42 10.56
CA LEU A 89 -2.16 4.43 9.72
C LEU A 89 -1.08 3.65 10.49
N ALA A 90 -0.41 4.29 11.44
CA ALA A 90 0.58 3.63 12.29
C ALA A 90 -0.04 2.53 13.15
N ILE A 91 -1.23 2.77 13.74
CA ILE A 91 -1.95 1.78 14.55
C ILE A 91 -2.31 0.54 13.71
N VAL A 92 -2.86 0.76 12.52
CA VAL A 92 -3.23 -0.34 11.60
C VAL A 92 -2.01 -1.15 11.18
N THR A 93 -0.89 -0.48 10.92
CA THR A 93 0.37 -1.13 10.54
C THR A 93 0.93 -1.98 11.68
N GLU A 94 0.91 -1.46 12.92
CA GLU A 94 1.37 -2.19 14.10
C GLU A 94 0.55 -3.46 14.35
N TRP A 95 -0.77 -3.39 14.20
CA TRP A 95 -1.65 -4.56 14.34
C TRP A 95 -1.37 -5.62 13.26
N ARG A 96 -1.09 -5.21 12.02
CA ARG A 96 -0.69 -6.10 10.93
C ARG A 96 0.62 -6.82 11.28
N ASP A 97 1.61 -6.09 11.76
CA ASP A 97 2.91 -6.65 12.15
C ASP A 97 2.81 -7.59 13.34
N ALA A 98 1.93 -7.31 14.31
CA ALA A 98 1.64 -8.22 15.42
C ALA A 98 1.10 -9.57 14.94
N GLY A 99 0.20 -9.59 13.96
CA GLY A 99 -0.33 -10.83 13.36
C GLY A 99 0.75 -11.65 12.65
N VAL A 100 1.63 -10.99 11.88
CA VAL A 100 2.76 -11.66 11.21
C VAL A 100 3.74 -12.24 12.23
N ARG A 101 4.06 -11.50 13.29
CA ARG A 101 4.92 -11.97 14.40
C ARG A 101 4.33 -13.19 15.09
N ALA A 102 3.02 -13.22 15.33
CA ALA A 102 2.35 -14.38 15.94
C ALA A 102 2.49 -15.65 15.08
N VAL A 103 2.33 -15.55 13.76
CA VAL A 103 2.53 -16.69 12.84
C VAL A 103 3.99 -17.17 12.86
N ALA A 104 4.96 -16.25 12.86
CA ALA A 104 6.38 -16.59 12.93
C ALA A 104 6.73 -17.32 14.24
N LEU A 105 6.18 -16.87 15.37
CA LEU A 105 6.36 -17.53 16.66
C LEU A 105 5.77 -18.95 16.68
N LEU A 106 4.59 -19.15 16.09
CA LEU A 106 3.98 -20.49 15.97
C LEU A 106 4.77 -21.42 15.05
N ALA A 107 5.42 -20.89 14.02
CA ALA A 107 6.25 -21.66 13.11
C ALA A 107 7.59 -22.09 13.73
N SER A 108 8.01 -21.42 14.81
CA SER A 108 9.29 -21.70 15.49
C SER A 108 9.31 -23.12 16.08
N GLY A 109 10.31 -23.92 15.70
CA GLY A 109 10.50 -25.29 16.21
C GLY A 109 9.75 -26.38 15.44
N LEU A 110 9.03 -26.03 14.38
CA LEU A 110 8.44 -27.02 13.48
C LEU A 110 9.51 -27.74 12.65
N SER A 111 9.25 -29.00 12.28
CA SER A 111 10.09 -29.74 11.35
C SER A 111 10.05 -29.14 9.95
N THR A 112 11.06 -29.43 9.13
CA THR A 112 11.11 -28.98 7.72
C THR A 112 9.87 -29.41 6.94
N GLU A 113 9.39 -30.63 7.17
CA GLU A 113 8.20 -31.17 6.51
C GLU A 113 6.92 -30.42 6.90
N ALA A 114 6.75 -30.12 8.19
CA ALA A 114 5.62 -29.31 8.67
C ALA A 114 5.68 -27.86 8.15
N LEU A 115 6.87 -27.27 8.06
CA LEU A 115 7.06 -25.94 7.48
C LEU A 115 6.68 -25.91 5.99
N GLU A 116 7.08 -26.90 5.20
CA GLU A 116 6.70 -26.96 3.77
C GLU A 116 5.19 -27.16 3.57
N ALA A 117 4.54 -27.94 4.44
CA ALA A 117 3.09 -28.06 4.45
C ALA A 117 2.40 -26.70 4.72
N ILE A 118 2.86 -25.96 5.74
CA ILE A 118 2.34 -24.62 6.06
C ILE A 118 2.63 -23.63 4.92
N LYS A 119 3.83 -23.63 4.34
CA LYS A 119 4.16 -22.79 3.18
C LYS A 119 3.20 -23.06 2.02
N THR A 120 2.84 -24.31 1.78
CA THR A 120 1.87 -24.67 0.75
C THR A 120 0.48 -24.10 1.04
N GLN A 121 0.00 -24.22 2.28
CA GLN A 121 -1.27 -23.62 2.71
C GLN A 121 -1.26 -22.08 2.58
N LEU A 122 -0.15 -21.43 2.97
CA LEU A 122 0.04 -19.99 2.83
C LEU A 122 0.05 -19.56 1.35
N ARG A 123 0.76 -20.27 0.47
CA ARG A 123 0.75 -20.00 -0.98
C ARG A 123 -0.66 -20.13 -1.55
N TYR A 124 -1.42 -21.13 -1.11
CA TYR A 124 -2.82 -21.31 -1.50
C TYR A 124 -3.68 -20.11 -1.06
N ALA A 125 -3.60 -19.70 0.21
CA ALA A 125 -4.31 -18.53 0.72
C ALA A 125 -3.95 -17.24 -0.05
N ARG A 126 -2.66 -17.04 -0.36
CA ARG A 126 -2.21 -15.89 -1.18
C ARG A 126 -2.85 -15.87 -2.57
N ARG A 127 -2.98 -17.01 -3.23
CA ARG A 127 -3.63 -17.10 -4.55
C ARG A 127 -5.11 -16.76 -4.47
N GLN A 128 -5.81 -17.22 -3.42
CA GLN A 128 -7.21 -16.88 -3.17
C GLN A 128 -7.39 -15.36 -3.00
N GLU A 129 -6.45 -14.70 -2.33
CA GLU A 129 -6.47 -13.25 -2.12
C GLU A 129 -5.87 -12.43 -3.29
N SER A 130 -5.51 -13.07 -4.41
CA SER A 130 -4.87 -12.42 -5.57
C SER A 130 -3.57 -11.68 -5.23
N LEU A 131 -2.83 -12.20 -4.24
CA LEU A 131 -1.53 -11.68 -3.84
C LEU A 131 -0.41 -12.13 -4.79
N PRO A 132 0.59 -11.27 -5.08
CA PRO A 132 1.78 -11.67 -5.83
C PRO A 132 2.55 -12.76 -5.09
N GLU A 133 3.23 -13.64 -5.82
CA GLU A 133 4.11 -14.64 -5.20
C GLU A 133 5.29 -13.95 -4.49
N VAL A 134 5.66 -14.48 -3.32
CA VAL A 134 6.86 -14.05 -2.60
C VAL A 134 8.00 -14.91 -3.10
N SER A 135 8.97 -14.29 -3.78
CA SER A 135 10.22 -14.97 -4.11
C SER A 135 11.05 -15.09 -2.83
N GLU A 136 11.35 -16.31 -2.41
CA GLU A 136 12.50 -16.55 -1.53
C GLU A 136 13.73 -16.12 -2.35
N LYS A 137 14.50 -15.15 -1.85
CA LYS A 137 15.83 -14.80 -2.38
C LYS A 137 16.86 -15.60 -1.62
#